data_AF-A0A7Y5GTZ5-F1
#
_entry.id   AF-A0A7Y5GTZ5-F1
#
_cell.length_a   1.000
_cell.length_b   1.000
_cell.length_c   1.000
_cell.angle_alpha   90.00
_cell.angle_beta   90.00
_cell.angle_gamma   90.00
#
_symmetry.space_group_name_H-M   'P 1'
#
loop_
_entity.id
_entity.type
_entity.pdbx_description
1 polymer ?
#
loop_
_entity_poly.entity_id
_entity_poly.type
_entity_poly.pdbx_seq_one_letter_code
_entity_poly.pdbx_strand_id
1 'polypeptide(L)'
;MNKTKTSVVTAALLGVVCVGCDYNPPPEPTLQQPEGGSFAAGDSVIVVFSEAISKESLAIRIWPAERDGEQNIKPDTQPKVDTCRLADTSCQGLTMELATDETSVTLQLDPEGVGKAGSPLILEVLAGLKDKSGKKTGVSRYFDFQFVPVPEPAVVEVPFEDGVYVVLGEIKQPIPAVLTLISEIVALPDGRIALAGAEGDETGGAPKNTDDPRFLIVDSTDLGFTVYATGILYEDSDTRFLKTDPFDIHILQGGIVIDLFGVRLNATVVKHPDTGSDRLEGTLSFEKVSVVLGTVVADYPAGATAFAANKVPQEFLMDGVPSVCGDLCGAVPDQCAPPADFPPDGFCDDADASQ
;
A
#
# COMPACT_ATOMS: atom_id res chain seq x y z
N MET A 1 79.36 17.04 37.14
CA MET A 1 78.53 15.90 36.68
C MET A 1 77.10 16.38 36.57
N ASN A 2 76.65 16.56 35.34
CA ASN A 2 75.35 17.14 34.97
C ASN A 2 74.20 16.23 35.40
N LYS A 3 73.23 16.78 36.15
CA LYS A 3 71.91 16.18 36.32
C LYS A 3 70.87 17.07 35.68
N THR A 4 70.18 16.45 34.73
CA THR A 4 69.21 16.94 33.76
C THR A 4 67.98 17.55 34.46
N LYS A 5 67.58 18.74 34.03
CA LYS A 5 66.27 19.33 34.36
C LYS A 5 65.23 18.80 33.38
N THR A 6 64.26 18.04 33.89
CA THR A 6 63.09 17.61 33.12
C THR A 6 61.97 18.61 33.38
N SER A 7 61.66 19.45 32.40
CA SER A 7 60.47 20.30 32.40
C SER A 7 59.23 19.43 32.18
N VAL A 8 58.28 19.50 33.11
CA VAL A 8 56.92 18.96 32.93
C VAL A 8 56.12 20.00 32.15
N VAL A 9 55.75 19.67 30.92
CA VAL A 9 54.79 20.43 30.12
C VAL A 9 53.39 19.94 30.49
N THR A 10 52.66 20.74 31.25
CA THR A 10 51.24 20.49 31.54
C THR A 10 50.42 20.85 30.31
N ALA A 11 50.06 19.84 29.51
CA ALA A 11 49.10 19.99 28.42
C ALA A 11 47.69 20.11 29.00
N ALA A 12 47.10 21.30 28.92
CA ALA A 12 45.68 21.51 29.16
C ALA A 12 44.89 20.90 27.99
N LEU A 13 44.31 19.71 28.21
CA LEU A 13 43.31 19.14 27.31
C LEU A 13 42.04 19.99 27.44
N LEU A 14 41.76 20.83 26.44
CA LEU A 14 40.43 21.40 26.25
C LEU A 14 39.46 20.25 25.99
N GLY A 15 38.61 19.95 26.96
CA GLY A 15 37.43 19.14 26.76
C GLY A 15 36.45 19.89 25.85
N VAL A 16 36.38 19.47 24.59
CA VAL A 16 35.25 19.79 23.71
C VAL A 16 34.08 18.99 24.24
N VAL A 17 33.22 19.65 25.02
CA VAL A 17 31.89 19.13 25.34
C VAL A 17 31.11 19.21 24.03
N CYS A 18 30.95 18.08 23.34
CA CYS A 18 29.91 17.93 22.32
C CYS A 18 28.57 18.12 23.03
N VAL A 19 28.08 19.36 23.01
CA VAL A 19 26.66 19.63 23.27
C VAL A 19 25.96 19.01 22.07
N GLY A 20 25.49 17.79 22.23
CA GLY A 20 24.57 17.17 21.29
C GLY A 20 23.43 18.15 21.09
N CYS A 21 23.36 18.73 19.90
CA CYS A 21 22.17 19.46 19.51
C CYS A 21 21.07 18.40 19.51
N ASP A 22 20.16 18.44 20.50
CA ASP A 22 18.92 17.70 20.46
C ASP A 22 18.20 18.16 19.19
N TYR A 23 18.39 17.38 18.13
CA TYR A 23 17.68 17.57 16.88
C TYR A 23 16.24 17.17 17.16
N ASN A 24 15.40 18.17 17.44
CA ASN A 24 13.97 17.95 17.50
C ASN A 24 13.41 18.17 16.05
N PRO A 25 12.93 17.12 15.37
CA PRO A 25 12.42 17.17 13.99
C PRO A 25 11.14 18.02 13.89
N PRO A 26 10.68 18.38 12.67
CA PRO A 26 9.32 18.88 12.48
C PRO A 26 8.28 17.78 12.74
N PRO A 27 7.00 18.14 12.94
CA PRO A 27 5.95 17.15 13.15
C PRO A 27 5.77 16.27 11.92
N GLU A 28 5.68 14.96 12.13
CA GLU A 28 5.47 13.97 11.08
C GLU A 28 4.02 13.46 11.13
N PRO A 29 3.23 13.64 10.05
CA PRO A 29 1.91 13.05 9.95
C PRO A 29 2.01 11.57 9.55
N THR A 30 1.09 10.77 10.07
CA THR A 30 0.85 9.38 9.69
C THR A 30 -0.65 9.17 9.57
N LEU A 31 -1.10 8.48 8.53
CA LEU A 31 -2.49 8.06 8.41
C LEU A 31 -2.72 6.82 9.28
N GLN A 32 -3.70 6.89 10.18
CA GLN A 32 -4.13 5.72 10.96
C GLN A 32 -4.95 4.79 10.06
N GLN A 33 -4.38 3.63 9.75
CA GLN A 33 -5.07 2.59 8.98
C GLN A 33 -6.15 1.91 9.84
N PRO A 34 -7.30 1.56 9.25
CA PRO A 34 -8.32 0.76 9.91
C PRO A 34 -7.84 -0.69 10.03
N GLU A 35 -8.28 -1.40 11.08
CA GLU A 35 -7.90 -2.79 11.35
C GLU A 35 -8.25 -3.73 10.19
N GLY A 36 -9.34 -3.44 9.46
CA GLY A 36 -9.76 -4.21 8.29
C GLY A 36 -9.02 -3.90 6.99
N GLY A 37 -8.02 -3.02 7.00
CA GLY A 37 -7.24 -2.60 5.82
C GLY A 37 -7.94 -1.64 4.86
N SER A 38 -9.22 -1.36 5.08
CA SER A 38 -10.02 -0.41 4.29
C SER A 38 -11.04 0.31 5.15
N PHE A 39 -11.40 1.53 4.74
CA PHE A 39 -12.40 2.34 5.42
C PHE A 39 -13.79 1.97 4.89
N ALA A 40 -14.80 1.90 5.75
CA ALA A 40 -16.19 1.85 5.31
C ALA A 40 -16.68 3.25 4.94
N ALA A 41 -17.60 3.36 3.98
CA ALA A 41 -18.22 4.65 3.68
C ALA A 41 -18.85 5.27 4.94
N GLY A 42 -18.47 6.50 5.26
CA GLY A 42 -18.87 7.19 6.48
C GLY A 42 -17.89 7.07 7.65
N ASP A 43 -16.89 6.18 7.57
CA ASP A 43 -15.79 6.15 8.55
C ASP A 43 -15.00 7.45 8.53
N SER A 44 -14.52 7.85 9.70
CA SER A 44 -13.58 8.96 9.80
C SER A 44 -12.16 8.53 9.44
N VAL A 45 -11.46 9.40 8.72
CA VAL A 45 -10.05 9.22 8.38
C VAL A 45 -9.22 10.01 9.40
N ILE A 46 -8.35 9.34 10.15
CA ILE A 46 -7.59 9.97 11.24
C ILE A 46 -6.12 10.13 10.84
N VAL A 47 -5.61 11.36 10.90
CA VAL A 47 -4.17 11.63 10.77
C VAL A 47 -3.61 11.91 12.15
N VAL A 48 -2.59 11.15 12.52
CA VAL A 48 -1.84 11.30 13.78
C VAL A 48 -0.53 12.04 13.49
N PHE A 49 -0.12 12.91 14.39
CA PHE A 49 1.12 13.66 14.31
C PHE A 49 2.10 13.17 15.39
N SER A 50 3.40 13.15 15.08
CA SER A 50 4.45 12.78 16.03
C SER A 50 4.51 13.69 17.28
N GLU A 51 3.96 14.91 17.18
CA GLU A 51 3.86 15.89 18.26
C GLU A 51 2.72 16.89 18.01
N ALA A 52 2.40 17.72 19.01
CA ALA A 52 1.33 18.71 18.92
C ALA A 52 1.63 19.79 17.87
N ILE A 53 0.66 20.07 16.99
CA ILE A 53 0.82 21.01 15.87
C ILE A 53 0.24 22.40 16.13
N SER A 54 0.68 23.41 15.37
CA SER A 54 -0.02 24.70 15.24
C SER A 54 -1.23 24.52 14.32
N LYS A 55 -2.42 24.84 14.83
CA LYS A 55 -3.71 24.65 14.15
C LYS A 55 -3.76 25.35 12.79
N GLU A 56 -3.16 26.53 12.72
CA GLU A 56 -3.12 27.42 11.56
C GLU A 56 -2.19 26.89 10.45
N SER A 57 -1.34 25.92 10.77
CA SER A 57 -0.38 25.33 9.84
C SER A 57 -0.92 24.11 9.09
N LEU A 58 -2.01 23.50 9.58
CA LEU A 58 -2.61 22.33 8.93
C LEU A 58 -3.37 22.75 7.68
N ALA A 59 -2.94 22.20 6.54
CA ALA A 59 -3.64 22.28 5.28
C ALA A 59 -3.57 20.91 4.60
N ILE A 60 -4.70 20.46 4.05
CA ILE A 60 -4.78 19.19 3.34
C ILE A 60 -5.44 19.33 1.97
N ARG A 61 -5.19 18.37 1.10
CA ARG A 61 -5.88 18.16 -0.18
C ARG A 61 -6.24 16.69 -0.32
N ILE A 62 -7.29 16.42 -1.09
CA ILE A 62 -7.67 15.05 -1.46
C ILE A 62 -7.67 14.94 -2.98
N TRP A 63 -6.91 14.00 -3.49
CA TRP A 63 -6.76 13.74 -4.91
C TRP A 63 -7.38 12.40 -5.28
N PRO A 64 -7.88 12.21 -6.52
CA PRO A 64 -8.05 10.86 -7.05
C PRO A 64 -6.68 10.18 -7.17
N ALA A 65 -6.62 8.86 -7.03
CA ALA A 65 -5.38 8.09 -7.15
C ALA A 65 -4.88 7.91 -8.60
N GLU A 66 -4.95 8.97 -9.40
CA GLU A 66 -4.46 8.99 -10.77
C GLU A 66 -2.98 9.36 -10.80
N ARG A 67 -2.14 8.36 -11.06
CA ARG A 67 -0.68 8.53 -11.12
C ARG A 67 -0.12 8.37 -12.54
N ASP A 68 0.98 9.06 -12.84
CA ASP A 68 1.73 8.86 -14.08
C ASP A 68 2.72 7.67 -13.97
N GLY A 69 3.50 7.41 -15.01
CA GLY A 69 4.49 6.32 -15.03
C GLY A 69 5.64 6.50 -14.02
N GLU A 70 5.79 7.68 -13.43
CA GLU A 70 6.74 7.95 -12.33
C GLU A 70 6.02 7.95 -10.96
N GLN A 71 4.77 7.49 -10.92
CA GLN A 71 3.90 7.45 -9.76
C GLN A 71 3.63 8.81 -9.11
N ASN A 72 3.82 9.90 -9.85
CA ASN A 72 3.42 11.23 -9.43
C ASN A 72 1.94 11.43 -9.74
N ILE A 73 1.25 12.28 -8.97
CA ILE A 73 -0.10 12.72 -9.35
C ILE A 73 -0.01 13.32 -10.76
N LYS A 74 -0.84 12.86 -11.69
CA LYS A 74 -0.75 13.34 -13.08
C LYS A 74 -0.89 14.87 -13.10
N PRO A 75 -0.10 15.60 -13.89
CA PRO A 75 -0.07 17.06 -13.86
C PRO A 75 -1.43 17.76 -14.08
N ASP A 76 -2.33 17.14 -14.83
CA ASP A 76 -3.65 17.71 -15.17
C ASP A 76 -4.78 17.25 -14.23
N THR A 77 -4.49 16.36 -13.27
CA THR A 77 -5.46 15.86 -12.30
C THR A 77 -5.86 16.99 -11.35
N GLN A 78 -7.16 17.21 -11.20
CA GLN A 78 -7.70 18.16 -10.23
C GLN A 78 -7.99 17.46 -8.89
N PRO A 79 -7.72 18.12 -7.75
CA PRO A 79 -8.08 17.55 -6.46
C PRO A 79 -9.61 17.47 -6.31
N LYS A 80 -10.11 16.39 -5.69
CA LYS A 80 -11.52 16.26 -5.29
C LYS A 80 -11.86 17.22 -4.15
N VAL A 81 -10.88 17.50 -3.29
CA VAL A 81 -10.93 18.55 -2.26
C VAL A 81 -9.68 19.38 -2.42
N ASP A 82 -9.84 20.61 -2.92
CA ASP A 82 -8.74 21.58 -2.92
C ASP A 82 -8.37 21.97 -1.47
N THR A 83 -7.29 22.71 -1.35
CA THR A 83 -6.63 23.14 -0.12
C THR A 83 -7.61 23.55 0.97
N CYS A 84 -7.82 22.64 1.92
CA CYS A 84 -8.67 22.81 3.08
C CYS A 84 -7.81 23.05 4.32
N ARG A 85 -8.06 24.15 5.03
CA ARG A 85 -7.44 24.47 6.32
C ARG A 85 -8.45 24.30 7.44
N LEU A 86 -7.95 24.08 8.66
CA LEU A 86 -8.82 23.89 9.83
C LEU A 86 -9.73 25.11 10.12
N ALA A 87 -9.29 26.31 9.73
CA ALA A 87 -10.08 27.54 9.87
C ALA A 87 -11.13 27.74 8.78
N ASP A 88 -11.12 26.93 7.71
CA ASP A 88 -12.04 27.07 6.60
C ASP A 88 -13.41 26.52 7.00
N THR A 89 -14.46 27.32 6.80
CA THR A 89 -15.82 26.96 7.20
C THR A 89 -16.50 25.98 6.24
N SER A 90 -15.90 25.70 5.08
CA SER A 90 -16.44 24.77 4.08
C SER A 90 -15.33 24.20 3.21
N CYS A 91 -15.21 22.87 3.15
CA CYS A 91 -14.20 22.18 2.33
C CYS A 91 -14.81 21.11 1.42
N GLN A 92 -15.79 21.46 0.58
CA GLN A 92 -16.32 20.57 -0.48
C GLN A 92 -16.62 19.13 0.00
N GLY A 93 -17.39 18.98 1.07
CA GLY A 93 -17.74 17.66 1.62
C GLY A 93 -16.70 17.06 2.57
N LEU A 94 -15.67 17.81 2.97
CA LEU A 94 -14.75 17.47 4.05
C LEU A 94 -15.01 18.36 5.27
N THR A 95 -15.05 17.74 6.45
CA THR A 95 -14.97 18.41 7.75
C THR A 95 -13.72 17.95 8.50
N MET A 96 -13.06 18.87 9.21
CA MET A 96 -11.87 18.56 9.99
C MET A 96 -12.06 18.94 11.45
N GLU A 97 -11.77 18.01 12.34
CA GLU A 97 -11.79 18.23 13.78
C GLU A 97 -10.42 17.89 14.37
N LEU A 98 -9.73 18.90 14.91
CA LEU A 98 -8.45 18.72 15.57
C LEU A 98 -8.67 18.30 17.03
N ALA A 99 -7.99 17.25 17.46
CA ALA A 99 -8.02 16.79 18.83
C ALA A 99 -7.55 17.88 19.82
N THR A 100 -7.98 17.77 21.09
CA THR A 100 -7.71 18.79 22.11
C THR A 100 -6.22 18.91 22.44
N ASP A 101 -5.47 17.81 22.34
CA ASP A 101 -4.02 17.74 22.51
C ASP A 101 -3.25 18.11 21.24
N GLU A 102 -3.96 18.33 20.13
CA GLU A 102 -3.44 18.76 18.83
C GLU A 102 -2.45 17.75 18.21
N THR A 103 -2.52 16.49 18.62
CA THR A 103 -1.69 15.38 18.11
C THR A 103 -2.41 14.57 17.03
N SER A 104 -3.67 14.86 16.74
CA SER A 104 -4.41 14.22 15.66
C SER A 104 -5.50 15.12 15.07
N VAL A 105 -5.85 14.88 13.82
CA VAL A 105 -7.02 15.46 13.15
C VAL A 105 -7.91 14.34 12.62
N THR A 106 -9.20 14.46 12.90
CA THR A 106 -10.25 13.60 12.36
C THR A 106 -10.83 14.27 11.12
N LEU A 107 -10.83 13.54 10.00
CA LEU A 107 -11.37 13.96 8.72
C LEU A 107 -12.67 13.21 8.47
N GLN A 108 -13.78 13.94 8.37
CA GLN A 108 -15.07 13.38 7.99
C GLN A 108 -15.36 13.76 6.55
N LEU A 109 -15.48 12.75 5.68
CA LEU A 109 -15.81 12.94 4.27
C LEU A 109 -17.29 12.62 4.02
N ASP A 110 -17.91 13.36 3.12
CA ASP A 110 -19.29 13.13 2.67
C ASP A 110 -19.40 11.76 2.00
N PRO A 111 -20.16 10.79 2.58
CA PRO A 111 -20.24 9.42 2.07
C PRO A 111 -20.94 9.33 0.70
N GLU A 112 -21.71 10.35 0.30
CA GLU A 112 -22.31 10.41 -1.05
C GLU A 112 -21.40 11.14 -2.05
N GLY A 113 -20.32 11.77 -1.56
CA GLY A 113 -19.38 12.58 -2.33
C GLY A 113 -17.98 11.99 -2.31
N VAL A 114 -17.03 12.70 -1.70
CA VAL A 114 -15.61 12.30 -1.67
C VAL A 114 -15.39 11.03 -0.85
N GLY A 115 -16.21 10.78 0.17
CA GLY A 115 -16.16 9.60 1.01
C GLY A 115 -16.95 8.39 0.48
N LYS A 116 -17.45 8.46 -0.77
CA LYS A 116 -18.17 7.35 -1.39
C LYS A 116 -17.23 6.17 -1.64
N ALA A 117 -17.73 4.96 -1.41
CA ALA A 117 -17.05 3.74 -1.78
C ALA A 117 -16.72 3.70 -3.30
N GLY A 118 -15.52 3.24 -3.65
CA GLY A 118 -15.07 3.21 -5.04
C GLY A 118 -13.56 3.33 -5.17
N SER A 119 -13.08 3.98 -6.22
CA SER A 119 -11.65 4.10 -6.52
C SER A 119 -10.82 4.73 -5.38
N PRO A 120 -9.53 4.36 -5.25
CA PRO A 120 -8.65 4.93 -4.24
C PRO A 120 -8.47 6.45 -4.35
N LEU A 121 -8.12 7.05 -3.21
CA LEU A 121 -7.86 8.46 -3.02
C LEU A 121 -6.46 8.68 -2.43
N ILE A 122 -5.92 9.88 -2.61
CA ILE A 122 -4.65 10.30 -2.02
C ILE A 122 -4.93 11.48 -1.09
N LEU A 123 -4.64 11.30 0.20
CA LEU A 123 -4.60 12.38 1.18
C LEU A 123 -3.23 13.04 1.12
N GLU A 124 -3.18 14.31 0.75
CA GLU A 124 -2.00 15.14 0.85
C GLU A 124 -2.07 16.00 2.11
N VAL A 125 -1.13 15.82 3.05
CA VAL A 125 -0.83 16.80 4.09
C VAL A 125 0.23 17.75 3.55
N LEU A 126 -0.15 19.00 3.33
CA LEU A 126 0.68 19.95 2.61
C LEU A 126 1.98 20.27 3.35
N ALA A 127 3.03 20.56 2.57
CA ALA A 127 4.24 21.15 3.09
C ALA A 127 3.92 22.38 3.95
N GLY A 128 4.47 22.40 5.15
CA GLY A 128 4.40 23.54 6.03
C GLY A 128 3.59 23.42 7.29
N LEU A 129 3.20 22.19 7.63
CA LEU A 129 2.80 21.79 8.97
C LEU A 129 3.88 22.20 9.98
N LYS A 130 3.47 22.77 11.12
CA LYS A 130 4.36 23.28 12.16
C LYS A 130 4.07 22.69 13.53
N ASP A 131 5.11 22.49 14.32
CA ASP A 131 4.98 22.26 15.76
C ASP A 131 4.65 23.58 16.51
N LYS A 132 4.48 23.49 17.83
CA LYS A 132 4.30 24.67 18.70
C LYS A 132 5.53 25.57 18.81
N SER A 133 6.71 25.06 18.47
CA SER A 133 7.98 25.78 18.51
C SER A 133 8.28 26.52 17.20
N GLY A 134 7.45 26.33 16.16
CA GLY A 134 7.55 26.95 14.84
C GLY A 134 8.39 26.17 13.82
N LYS A 135 8.85 24.96 14.12
CA LYS A 135 9.55 24.09 13.16
C LYS A 135 8.57 23.56 12.14
N LYS A 136 8.98 23.54 10.87
CA LYS A 136 8.08 23.43 9.72
C LYS A 136 8.50 22.26 8.83
N THR A 137 7.54 21.47 8.35
CA THR A 137 7.80 20.47 7.30
C THR A 137 8.18 21.16 5.98
N GLY A 138 9.19 20.63 5.29
CA GLY A 138 9.68 21.19 4.02
C GLY A 138 8.99 20.67 2.77
N VAL A 139 8.30 19.53 2.88
CA VAL A 139 7.66 18.80 1.77
C VAL A 139 6.32 18.26 2.21
N SER A 140 5.41 18.00 1.26
CA SER A 140 4.13 17.35 1.53
C SER A 140 4.32 15.87 1.90
N ARG A 141 3.30 15.30 2.53
CA ARG A 141 3.17 13.86 2.81
C ARG A 141 1.90 13.35 2.14
N TYR A 142 1.96 12.16 1.57
CA TYR A 142 0.88 11.56 0.79
C TYR A 142 0.52 10.20 1.39
N PHE A 143 -0.77 9.92 1.52
CA PHE A 143 -1.28 8.64 2.02
C PHE A 143 -2.37 8.15 1.08
N ASP A 144 -2.23 6.94 0.57
CA ASP A 144 -3.29 6.29 -0.20
C ASP A 144 -4.32 5.68 0.76
N PHE A 145 -5.59 5.80 0.42
CA PHE A 145 -6.71 5.20 1.16
C PHE A 145 -7.89 4.96 0.24
N GLN A 146 -8.80 4.10 0.67
CA GLN A 146 -10.01 3.76 -0.09
C GLN A 146 -11.17 3.52 0.85
N PHE A 147 -12.35 4.00 0.44
CA PHE A 147 -13.61 3.59 1.04
C PHE A 147 -14.17 2.39 0.26
N VAL A 148 -14.60 1.37 0.98
CA VAL A 148 -15.27 0.19 0.43
C VAL A 148 -16.60 -0.04 1.14
N PRO A 149 -17.58 -0.70 0.50
CA PRO A 149 -18.78 -1.12 1.21
C PRO A 149 -18.44 -2.19 2.24
N VAL A 150 -19.31 -2.37 3.23
CA VAL A 150 -19.24 -3.58 4.07
C VAL A 150 -19.70 -4.75 3.20
N PRO A 151 -18.89 -5.82 3.04
CA PRO A 151 -19.29 -6.95 2.23
C PRO A 151 -20.56 -7.58 2.77
N GLU A 152 -21.60 -7.66 1.95
CA GLU A 152 -22.77 -8.49 2.21
C GLU A 152 -22.64 -9.79 1.40
N PRO A 153 -23.11 -10.94 1.92
CA PRO A 153 -23.11 -12.18 1.16
C PRO A 153 -23.78 -11.98 -0.20
N ALA A 154 -23.12 -12.41 -1.26
CA ALA A 154 -23.66 -12.31 -2.61
C ALA A 154 -24.99 -13.06 -2.69
N VAL A 155 -26.08 -12.33 -2.94
CA VAL A 155 -27.41 -12.92 -3.16
C VAL A 155 -27.58 -13.33 -4.62
N VAL A 156 -26.72 -12.82 -5.49
CA VAL A 156 -26.68 -13.02 -6.93
C VAL A 156 -25.23 -13.22 -7.37
N GLU A 157 -25.06 -13.89 -8.51
CA GLU A 157 -23.76 -14.04 -9.14
C GLU A 157 -23.11 -12.69 -9.44
N VAL A 158 -21.85 -12.54 -9.05
CA VAL A 158 -21.08 -11.33 -9.33
C VAL A 158 -20.11 -11.68 -10.46
N PRO A 159 -20.33 -11.18 -11.69
CA PRO A 159 -19.53 -11.58 -12.83
C PRO A 159 -18.09 -11.07 -12.68
N PHE A 160 -17.12 -11.92 -12.97
CA PHE A 160 -15.70 -11.59 -13.01
C PHE A 160 -14.99 -12.39 -14.10
N GLU A 161 -14.01 -11.78 -14.75
CA GLU A 161 -13.24 -12.46 -15.78
C GLU A 161 -12.01 -13.17 -15.21
N ASP A 162 -12.14 -14.43 -14.85
CA ASP A 162 -11.03 -15.28 -14.38
C ASP A 162 -9.80 -15.28 -15.29
N GLY A 163 -8.62 -15.46 -14.68
CA GLY A 163 -7.37 -15.64 -15.39
C GLY A 163 -6.18 -14.97 -14.69
N VAL A 164 -5.11 -14.75 -15.45
CA VAL A 164 -3.89 -14.13 -14.91
C VAL A 164 -3.98 -12.62 -14.95
N TYR A 165 -3.59 -11.97 -13.86
CA TYR A 165 -3.51 -10.52 -13.69
C TYR A 165 -2.09 -10.13 -13.27
N VAL A 166 -1.60 -9.00 -13.80
CA VAL A 166 -0.39 -8.34 -13.28
C VAL A 166 -0.85 -7.31 -12.25
N VAL A 167 -0.65 -7.60 -10.97
CA VAL A 167 -0.91 -6.71 -9.84
C VAL A 167 0.34 -5.87 -9.60
N LEU A 168 0.21 -4.55 -9.69
CA LEU A 168 1.31 -3.62 -9.51
C LEU A 168 0.96 -2.57 -8.44
N GLY A 169 1.79 -2.47 -7.40
CA GLY A 169 1.69 -1.43 -6.37
C GLY A 169 3.07 -0.90 -5.97
N GLU A 170 3.16 0.39 -5.63
CA GLU A 170 4.43 1.01 -5.20
C GLU A 170 4.32 1.52 -3.76
N ILE A 171 5.00 0.86 -2.83
CA ILE A 171 5.11 1.31 -1.45
C ILE A 171 6.18 2.39 -1.41
N LYS A 172 5.83 3.63 -1.10
CA LYS A 172 6.81 4.75 -1.01
C LYS A 172 7.41 4.91 0.38
N GLN A 173 6.63 4.54 1.40
CA GLN A 173 7.00 4.57 2.81
C GLN A 173 6.37 3.36 3.49
N PRO A 174 6.99 2.80 4.52
CA PRO A 174 8.27 3.18 5.12
C PRO A 174 9.51 2.80 4.28
N ILE A 175 9.38 1.81 3.41
CA ILE A 175 10.46 1.27 2.58
C ILE A 175 10.02 1.36 1.13
N PRO A 176 10.70 2.17 0.29
CA PRO A 176 10.44 2.23 -1.13
C PRO A 176 10.57 0.85 -1.78
N ALA A 177 9.47 0.31 -2.30
CA ALA A 177 9.42 -0.97 -2.98
C ALA A 177 8.33 -0.95 -4.07
N VAL A 178 8.63 -1.61 -5.19
CA VAL A 178 7.63 -1.93 -6.21
C VAL A 178 7.26 -3.39 -6.04
N LEU A 179 5.98 -3.67 -5.86
CA LEU A 179 5.44 -5.01 -5.79
C LEU A 179 4.75 -5.30 -7.12
N THR A 180 5.31 -6.24 -7.87
CA THR A 180 4.73 -6.77 -9.10
C THR A 180 4.41 -8.23 -8.85
N LEU A 181 3.13 -8.59 -8.88
CA LEU A 181 2.67 -9.96 -8.71
C LEU A 181 1.97 -10.42 -9.98
N ILE A 182 2.44 -11.50 -10.58
CA ILE A 182 1.76 -12.18 -11.66
C ILE A 182 0.89 -13.26 -11.02
N SER A 183 -0.42 -13.03 -11.01
CA SER A 183 -1.35 -13.82 -10.19
C SER A 183 -2.51 -14.38 -11.01
N GLU A 184 -2.76 -15.67 -10.92
CA GLU A 184 -4.05 -16.24 -11.31
C GLU A 184 -5.10 -15.87 -10.26
N ILE A 185 -6.24 -15.35 -10.72
CA ILE A 185 -7.42 -15.06 -9.91
C ILE A 185 -8.57 -15.87 -10.48
N VAL A 186 -9.19 -16.68 -9.63
CA VAL A 186 -10.39 -17.48 -9.93
C VAL A 186 -11.52 -17.01 -9.02
N ALA A 187 -12.68 -16.72 -9.59
CA ALA A 187 -13.88 -16.32 -8.87
C ALA A 187 -15.01 -17.32 -9.09
N LEU A 188 -15.64 -17.75 -8.00
CA LEU A 188 -16.82 -18.60 -8.06
C LEU A 188 -18.10 -17.75 -8.20
N PRO A 189 -19.20 -18.33 -8.73
CA PRO A 189 -20.47 -17.62 -8.85
C PRO A 189 -21.04 -17.11 -7.53
N ASP A 190 -20.67 -17.69 -6.39
CA ASP A 190 -21.10 -17.24 -5.06
C ASP A 190 -20.24 -16.07 -4.52
N GLY A 191 -19.30 -15.56 -5.32
CA GLY A 191 -18.41 -14.46 -4.99
C GLY A 191 -17.14 -14.88 -4.25
N ARG A 192 -16.96 -16.15 -3.86
CA ARG A 192 -15.67 -16.58 -3.29
C ARG A 192 -14.57 -16.44 -4.33
N ILE A 193 -13.40 -15.94 -3.92
CA ILE A 193 -12.23 -15.87 -4.78
C ILE A 193 -11.04 -16.60 -4.18
N ALA A 194 -10.15 -17.07 -5.05
CA ALA A 194 -8.82 -17.52 -4.69
C ALA A 194 -7.79 -16.92 -5.67
N LEU A 195 -6.64 -16.55 -5.12
CA LEU A 195 -5.52 -15.93 -5.82
C LEU A 195 -4.26 -16.72 -5.53
N ALA A 196 -3.56 -17.15 -6.57
CA ALA A 196 -2.21 -17.70 -6.49
C ALA A 196 -1.30 -16.84 -7.37
N GLY A 197 -0.22 -16.30 -6.79
CA GLY A 197 0.66 -15.40 -7.51
C GLY A 197 2.12 -15.59 -7.16
N ALA A 198 2.98 -15.07 -8.04
CA ALA A 198 4.42 -15.02 -7.83
C ALA A 198 4.96 -13.64 -8.17
N GLU A 199 6.14 -13.33 -7.64
CA GLU A 199 6.88 -12.13 -8.03
C GLU A 199 7.12 -12.08 -9.54
N GLY A 200 6.85 -10.91 -10.12
CA GLY A 200 7.14 -10.60 -11.51
C GLY A 200 8.36 -9.70 -11.64
N ASP A 201 9.34 -10.14 -12.42
CA ASP A 201 10.56 -9.40 -12.74
C ASP A 201 10.45 -8.74 -14.11
N GLU A 202 10.93 -7.50 -14.23
CA GLU A 202 11.01 -6.81 -15.51
C GLU A 202 12.17 -7.34 -16.37
N THR A 203 11.93 -7.39 -17.68
CA THR A 203 12.92 -7.85 -18.67
C THR A 203 13.16 -6.80 -19.75
N GLY A 204 14.20 -7.00 -20.55
CA GLY A 204 14.48 -6.14 -21.70
C GLY A 204 14.83 -4.69 -21.35
N GLY A 205 15.14 -4.39 -20.09
CA GLY A 205 15.41 -3.03 -19.61
C GLY A 205 14.16 -2.17 -19.42
N ALA A 206 12.98 -2.79 -19.30
CA ALA A 206 11.76 -2.10 -18.92
C ALA A 206 11.88 -1.45 -17.52
N PRO A 207 11.05 -0.44 -17.20
CA PRO A 207 10.99 0.12 -15.86
C PRO A 207 10.56 -0.93 -14.82
N LYS A 208 11.08 -0.81 -13.59
CA LYS A 208 10.71 -1.67 -12.45
C LYS A 208 9.20 -1.70 -12.15
N ASN A 209 8.49 -0.64 -12.53
CA ASN A 209 7.04 -0.50 -12.35
C ASN A 209 6.25 -0.72 -13.66
N THR A 210 6.75 -1.57 -14.55
CA THR A 210 6.00 -1.98 -15.75
C THR A 210 4.88 -2.94 -15.36
N ASP A 211 3.68 -2.71 -15.89
CA ASP A 211 2.55 -3.63 -15.83
C ASP A 211 2.29 -4.33 -17.18
N ASP A 212 3.13 -4.06 -18.18
CA ASP A 212 3.05 -4.68 -19.50
C ASP A 212 3.58 -6.13 -19.46
N PRO A 213 2.73 -7.15 -19.65
CA PRO A 213 3.11 -8.55 -19.51
C PRO A 213 4.17 -8.98 -20.52
N ARG A 214 4.36 -8.25 -21.62
CA ARG A 214 5.39 -8.55 -22.63
C ARG A 214 6.81 -8.31 -22.13
N PHE A 215 6.95 -7.54 -21.05
CA PHE A 215 8.22 -7.20 -20.42
C PHE A 215 8.34 -7.77 -19.02
N LEU A 216 7.52 -8.76 -18.66
CA LEU A 216 7.54 -9.40 -17.36
C LEU A 216 7.84 -10.89 -17.50
N ILE A 217 8.47 -11.46 -16.47
CA ILE A 217 8.64 -12.90 -16.26
C ILE A 217 8.37 -13.22 -14.80
N VAL A 218 7.99 -14.46 -14.49
CA VAL A 218 7.97 -14.94 -13.10
C VAL A 218 9.41 -15.08 -12.61
N ASP A 219 9.72 -14.54 -11.43
CA ASP A 219 11.03 -14.73 -10.80
C ASP A 219 11.15 -16.16 -10.27
N SER A 220 11.80 -17.02 -11.04
CA SER A 220 12.06 -18.42 -10.71
C SER A 220 13.34 -18.64 -9.91
N THR A 221 13.98 -17.58 -9.39
CA THR A 221 15.19 -17.70 -8.59
C THR A 221 14.87 -18.05 -7.14
N ASP A 222 15.91 -18.25 -6.33
CA ASP A 222 15.78 -18.47 -4.88
C ASP A 222 15.38 -17.22 -4.09
N LEU A 223 15.32 -16.06 -4.77
CA LEU A 223 14.88 -14.77 -4.22
C LEU A 223 13.41 -14.46 -4.52
N GLY A 224 12.86 -15.06 -5.59
CA GLY A 224 11.45 -14.90 -5.94
C GLY A 224 10.53 -15.46 -4.85
N PHE A 225 9.34 -14.89 -4.72
CA PHE A 225 8.35 -15.31 -3.72
C PHE A 225 6.99 -15.63 -4.32
N THR A 226 6.17 -16.37 -3.57
CA THR A 226 4.78 -16.69 -3.91
C THR A 226 3.81 -16.09 -2.91
N VAL A 227 2.60 -15.81 -3.36
CA VAL A 227 1.50 -15.28 -2.54
C VAL A 227 0.24 -16.09 -2.80
N TYR A 228 -0.53 -16.33 -1.74
CA TYR A 228 -1.80 -17.04 -1.80
C TYR A 228 -2.82 -16.28 -0.96
N ALA A 229 -3.97 -15.98 -1.53
CA ALA A 229 -5.01 -15.24 -0.84
C ALA A 229 -6.39 -15.76 -1.22
N THR A 230 -7.28 -15.83 -0.24
CA THR A 230 -8.72 -16.00 -0.45
C THR A 230 -9.42 -14.66 -0.28
N GLY A 231 -10.69 -14.59 -0.66
CA GLY A 231 -11.47 -13.39 -0.47
C GLY A 231 -12.88 -13.50 -0.97
N ILE A 232 -13.48 -12.32 -1.16
CA ILE A 232 -14.83 -12.16 -1.67
C ILE A 232 -14.90 -11.08 -2.74
N LEU A 233 -15.67 -11.39 -3.77
CA LEU A 233 -16.19 -10.49 -4.77
C LEU A 233 -17.67 -10.22 -4.45
N TYR A 234 -18.06 -8.96 -4.43
CA TYR A 234 -19.41 -8.53 -4.09
C TYR A 234 -19.80 -7.31 -4.92
N GLU A 235 -21.11 -7.06 -5.04
CA GLU A 235 -21.63 -5.91 -5.77
C GLU A 235 -22.39 -4.98 -4.80
N ASP A 236 -22.11 -3.68 -4.90
CA ASP A 236 -22.89 -2.63 -4.25
C ASP A 236 -23.16 -1.51 -5.26
N SER A 237 -24.43 -1.11 -5.39
CA SER A 237 -24.82 0.03 -6.24
C SER A 237 -24.27 -0.06 -7.68
N ASP A 238 -24.43 -1.21 -8.34
CA ASP A 238 -23.91 -1.53 -9.68
C ASP A 238 -22.37 -1.48 -9.81
N THR A 239 -21.65 -1.46 -8.68
CA THR A 239 -20.19 -1.46 -8.63
C THR A 239 -19.71 -2.76 -8.00
N ARG A 240 -18.79 -3.44 -8.69
CA ARG A 240 -18.18 -4.69 -8.23
C ARG A 240 -16.94 -4.37 -7.40
N PHE A 241 -16.79 -5.05 -6.28
CA PHE A 241 -15.69 -4.90 -5.35
C PHE A 241 -15.04 -6.25 -5.07
N LEU A 242 -13.72 -6.22 -4.89
CA LEU A 242 -12.91 -7.36 -4.48
C LEU A 242 -12.27 -7.03 -3.14
N LYS A 243 -12.33 -7.96 -2.19
CA LYS A 243 -11.63 -7.88 -0.92
C LYS A 243 -10.99 -9.23 -0.59
N THR A 244 -9.69 -9.24 -0.31
CA THR A 244 -9.03 -10.44 0.20
C THR A 244 -9.09 -10.52 1.73
N ASP A 245 -9.03 -11.74 2.23
CA ASP A 245 -8.60 -12.02 3.59
C ASP A 245 -7.15 -11.54 3.80
N PRO A 246 -6.70 -11.31 5.05
CA PRO A 246 -5.31 -11.00 5.31
C PRO A 246 -4.39 -12.16 4.91
N PHE A 247 -3.30 -11.83 4.23
CA PHE A 247 -2.19 -12.73 3.94
C PHE A 247 -0.86 -12.02 4.19
N ASP A 248 0.22 -12.77 4.39
CA ASP A 248 1.54 -12.21 4.59
C ASP A 248 2.38 -12.32 3.30
N ILE A 249 3.27 -11.37 3.07
CA ILE A 249 4.23 -11.42 1.97
C ILE A 249 5.64 -11.44 2.57
N HIS A 250 6.42 -12.44 2.15
CA HIS A 250 7.82 -12.62 2.56
C HIS A 250 8.73 -12.36 1.36
N ILE A 251 9.54 -11.31 1.43
CA ILE A 251 10.42 -10.87 0.34
C ILE A 251 11.88 -11.05 0.75
N LEU A 252 12.66 -11.69 -0.12
CA LEU A 252 14.09 -11.91 0.05
C LEU A 252 14.89 -11.08 -0.95
N GLN A 253 15.58 -10.05 -0.48
CA GLN A 253 16.34 -9.18 -1.38
C GLN A 253 17.77 -8.95 -0.87
N GLY A 254 18.74 -9.63 -1.47
CA GLY A 254 20.16 -9.34 -1.26
C GLY A 254 20.64 -9.43 0.21
N GLY A 255 20.06 -10.34 0.99
CA GLY A 255 20.35 -10.50 2.43
C GLY A 255 19.52 -9.60 3.36
N ILE A 256 18.56 -8.86 2.81
CA ILE A 256 17.46 -8.21 3.53
C ILE A 256 16.24 -9.12 3.42
N VAL A 257 15.57 -9.31 4.56
CA VAL A 257 14.24 -9.93 4.60
C VAL A 257 13.22 -8.83 4.88
N ILE A 258 12.18 -8.76 4.07
CA ILE A 258 11.05 -7.82 4.27
C ILE A 258 9.79 -8.65 4.41
N ASP A 259 9.17 -8.58 5.59
CA ASP A 259 7.88 -9.17 5.86
C ASP A 259 6.80 -8.09 5.87
N LEU A 260 5.79 -8.23 5.01
CA LEU A 260 4.58 -7.43 5.07
C LEU A 260 3.49 -8.29 5.71
N PHE A 261 3.01 -7.87 6.88
CA PHE A 261 2.02 -8.61 7.64
C PHE A 261 0.60 -8.10 7.41
N GLY A 262 -0.36 -9.02 7.35
CA GLY A 262 -1.78 -8.70 7.23
C GLY A 262 -2.09 -7.91 5.97
N VAL A 263 -1.41 -8.24 4.86
CA VAL A 263 -1.66 -7.65 3.56
C VAL A 263 -3.09 -7.95 3.12
N ARG A 264 -3.79 -6.93 2.65
CA ARG A 264 -5.13 -7.05 2.07
C ARG A 264 -5.20 -6.26 0.77
N LEU A 265 -5.80 -6.87 -0.24
CA LEU A 265 -6.18 -6.18 -1.46
C LEU A 265 -7.65 -5.79 -1.35
N ASN A 266 -7.92 -4.50 -1.43
CA ASN A 266 -9.27 -3.96 -1.58
C ASN A 266 -9.32 -3.28 -2.94
N ALA A 267 -10.28 -3.62 -3.79
CA ALA A 267 -10.36 -3.05 -5.13
C ALA A 267 -11.79 -2.87 -5.61
N THR A 268 -11.95 -1.92 -6.53
CA THR A 268 -13.09 -1.84 -7.44
C THR A 268 -12.75 -2.59 -8.73
N VAL A 269 -13.70 -3.37 -9.25
CA VAL A 269 -13.56 -4.02 -10.56
C VAL A 269 -14.13 -3.11 -11.64
N VAL A 270 -13.24 -2.54 -12.44
CA VAL A 270 -13.57 -1.66 -13.57
C VAL A 270 -13.26 -2.37 -14.89
N LYS A 271 -13.73 -1.81 -16.02
CA LYS A 271 -13.31 -2.28 -17.33
C LYS A 271 -12.06 -1.55 -17.79
N HIS A 272 -11.06 -2.29 -18.27
CA HIS A 272 -9.89 -1.71 -18.89
C HIS A 272 -10.31 -0.92 -20.15
N PRO A 273 -9.88 0.34 -20.32
CA PRO A 273 -10.36 1.20 -21.41
C PRO A 273 -10.07 0.64 -22.80
N ASP A 274 -8.93 -0.02 -22.97
CA ASP A 274 -8.48 -0.51 -24.29
C ASP A 274 -8.95 -1.94 -24.63
N THR A 275 -8.98 -2.85 -23.66
CA THR A 275 -9.28 -4.28 -23.90
C THR A 275 -10.73 -4.65 -23.56
N GLY A 276 -11.40 -3.85 -22.70
CA GLY A 276 -12.71 -4.18 -22.17
C GLY A 276 -12.71 -5.32 -21.13
N SER A 277 -11.55 -5.86 -20.79
CA SER A 277 -11.40 -6.88 -19.74
C SER A 277 -11.59 -6.28 -18.36
N ASP A 278 -11.86 -7.13 -17.37
CA ASP A 278 -11.83 -6.69 -15.98
C ASP A 278 -10.42 -6.22 -15.58
N ARG A 279 -10.40 -5.17 -14.76
CA ARG A 279 -9.22 -4.53 -14.18
C ARG A 279 -9.54 -4.18 -12.73
N LEU A 280 -8.58 -4.39 -11.85
CA LEU A 280 -8.70 -4.03 -10.44
C LEU A 280 -8.03 -2.69 -10.20
N GLU A 281 -8.71 -1.78 -9.51
CA GLU A 281 -8.14 -0.52 -9.03
C GLU A 281 -8.44 -0.39 -7.54
N GLY A 282 -7.40 -0.27 -6.73
CA GLY A 282 -7.56 -0.53 -5.30
C GLY A 282 -6.41 -0.08 -4.43
N THR A 283 -6.49 -0.43 -3.15
CA THR A 283 -5.40 -0.28 -2.19
C THR A 283 -4.88 -1.63 -1.72
N LEU A 284 -3.56 -1.76 -1.69
CA LEU A 284 -2.84 -2.78 -0.95
C LEU A 284 -2.51 -2.17 0.42
N SER A 285 -3.15 -2.67 1.46
CA SER A 285 -2.92 -2.26 2.84
C SER A 285 -2.16 -3.35 3.60
N PHE A 286 -1.35 -2.97 4.58
CA PHE A 286 -0.64 -3.89 5.48
C PHE A 286 -0.70 -3.38 6.92
N GLU A 287 -0.68 -4.29 7.89
CA GLU A 287 -0.74 -3.96 9.32
C GLU A 287 0.62 -3.57 9.89
N LYS A 288 1.69 -4.13 9.31
CA LYS A 288 3.07 -3.94 9.78
C LYS A 288 4.05 -4.32 8.68
N VAL A 289 5.20 -3.64 8.65
CA VAL A 289 6.38 -4.11 7.91
C VAL A 289 7.52 -4.40 8.88
N SER A 290 8.16 -5.56 8.75
CA SER A 290 9.40 -5.91 9.44
C SER A 290 10.54 -6.01 8.44
N VAL A 291 11.64 -5.33 8.71
CA VAL A 291 12.88 -5.43 7.91
C VAL A 291 13.96 -6.06 8.77
N VAL A 292 14.50 -7.18 8.29
CA VAL A 292 15.61 -7.86 8.94
C VAL A 292 16.86 -7.74 8.06
N LEU A 293 17.91 -7.12 8.61
CA LEU A 293 19.24 -7.06 8.00
C LEU A 293 20.27 -7.66 8.96
N GLY A 294 20.62 -8.92 8.73
CA GLY A 294 21.49 -9.69 9.64
C GLY A 294 20.85 -9.86 11.02
N THR A 295 21.34 -9.14 12.03
CA THR A 295 20.78 -9.15 13.40
C THR A 295 19.95 -7.92 13.72
N VAL A 296 19.82 -6.97 12.80
CA VAL A 296 19.05 -5.74 12.99
C VAL A 296 17.63 -5.99 12.51
N VAL A 297 16.65 -5.70 13.38
CA VAL A 297 15.23 -5.74 13.05
C VAL A 297 14.67 -4.33 13.19
N ALA A 298 14.00 -3.84 12.15
CA ALA A 298 13.29 -2.58 12.15
C ALA A 298 11.81 -2.82 11.82
N ASP A 299 10.93 -2.40 12.73
CA ASP A 299 9.50 -2.50 12.58
C ASP A 299 8.92 -1.14 12.19
N TYR A 300 7.99 -1.17 11.23
CA TYR A 300 7.29 0.01 10.76
C TYR A 300 5.77 -0.20 10.86
N PRO A 301 5.01 0.89 11.08
CA PRO A 301 3.57 0.80 11.28
C PRO A 301 2.82 0.42 9.99
N ALA A 302 1.52 0.17 10.16
CA ALA A 302 0.58 -0.05 9.08
C ALA A 302 0.64 1.05 8.02
N GLY A 303 0.31 0.67 6.78
CA GLY A 303 0.28 1.58 5.64
C GLY A 303 -0.59 1.02 4.53
N ALA A 304 -0.77 1.85 3.50
CA ALA A 304 -1.45 1.45 2.29
C ALA A 304 -0.83 2.16 1.08
N THR A 305 -0.89 1.49 -0.07
CA THR A 305 -0.55 2.08 -1.36
C THR A 305 -1.64 1.76 -2.38
N ALA A 306 -1.83 2.64 -3.35
CA ALA A 306 -2.66 2.34 -4.50
C ALA A 306 -2.01 1.23 -5.35
N PHE A 307 -2.83 0.32 -5.88
CA PHE A 307 -2.42 -0.67 -6.85
C PHE A 307 -3.39 -0.72 -8.03
N ALA A 308 -2.91 -1.23 -9.15
CA ALA A 308 -3.73 -1.63 -10.28
C ALA A 308 -3.44 -3.10 -10.61
N ALA A 309 -4.44 -3.83 -11.07
CA ALA A 309 -4.23 -5.15 -11.66
C ALA A 309 -4.87 -5.25 -13.04
N ASN A 310 -4.06 -5.51 -14.06
CA ASN A 310 -4.54 -5.67 -15.42
C ASN A 310 -4.56 -7.15 -15.80
N LYS A 311 -5.66 -7.61 -16.41
CA LYS A 311 -5.75 -8.96 -16.95
C LYS A 311 -4.73 -9.14 -18.08
N VAL A 312 -3.99 -10.25 -18.03
CA VAL A 312 -3.03 -10.65 -19.06
C VAL A 312 -3.79 -11.29 -20.23
N PRO A 313 -3.65 -10.78 -21.46
CA PRO A 313 -4.20 -11.43 -22.65
C PRO A 313 -3.60 -12.83 -22.84
N GLN A 314 -4.40 -13.75 -23.37
CA GLN A 314 -4.00 -15.16 -23.55
C GLN A 314 -2.68 -15.32 -24.32
N GLU A 315 -2.45 -14.47 -25.32
CA GLU A 315 -1.25 -14.46 -26.15
C GLU A 315 0.02 -13.96 -25.42
N PHE A 316 -0.13 -13.34 -24.25
CA PHE A 316 0.95 -12.82 -23.41
C PHE A 316 1.04 -13.54 -22.06
N LEU A 317 0.33 -14.66 -21.90
CA LEU A 317 0.50 -15.49 -20.71
C LEU A 317 1.95 -15.96 -20.61
N MET A 318 2.50 -15.77 -19.42
CA MET A 318 3.87 -16.15 -19.08
C MET A 318 3.88 -17.60 -18.61
N ASP A 319 4.95 -18.31 -18.94
CA ASP A 319 5.17 -19.66 -18.39
C ASP A 319 5.50 -19.56 -16.90
N GLY A 320 5.08 -20.56 -16.12
CA GLY A 320 5.47 -20.66 -14.71
C GLY A 320 4.65 -19.84 -13.72
N VAL A 321 3.54 -19.24 -14.17
CA VAL A 321 2.59 -18.57 -13.27
C VAL A 321 1.93 -19.62 -12.35
N PRO A 322 1.91 -19.39 -11.02
CA PRO A 322 1.14 -20.22 -10.09
C PRO A 322 -0.32 -20.37 -10.52
N SER A 323 -0.87 -21.57 -10.35
CA SER A 323 -2.28 -21.83 -10.64
C SER A 323 -3.05 -22.29 -9.40
N VAL A 324 -4.18 -21.65 -9.15
CA VAL A 324 -5.08 -21.88 -8.01
C VAL A 324 -5.54 -23.34 -7.95
N CYS A 325 -5.96 -23.89 -9.09
CA CYS A 325 -6.47 -25.26 -9.20
C CYS A 325 -5.51 -26.20 -9.94
N GLY A 326 -4.25 -25.78 -10.07
CA GLY A 326 -3.21 -26.51 -10.78
C GLY A 326 -1.91 -26.57 -9.98
N ASP A 327 -0.82 -26.18 -10.62
CA ASP A 327 0.48 -26.09 -9.96
C ASP A 327 0.57 -24.80 -9.14
N LEU A 328 0.30 -24.92 -7.83
CA LEU A 328 0.34 -23.82 -6.89
C LEU A 328 1.71 -23.12 -6.83
N CYS A 329 2.80 -23.82 -7.13
CA CYS A 329 4.14 -23.25 -7.03
C CYS A 329 4.62 -22.60 -8.33
N GLY A 330 4.02 -22.98 -9.46
CA GLY A 330 4.49 -22.57 -10.79
C GLY A 330 6.00 -22.77 -10.93
N ALA A 331 6.71 -21.72 -11.35
CA ALA A 331 8.16 -21.72 -11.52
C ALA A 331 8.97 -21.38 -10.25
N VAL A 332 8.36 -21.20 -9.08
CA VAL A 332 9.02 -20.75 -7.84
C VAL A 332 9.00 -21.83 -6.74
N PRO A 333 9.55 -23.04 -6.97
CA PRO A 333 9.35 -24.17 -6.05
C PRO A 333 10.07 -24.00 -4.71
N ASP A 334 11.19 -23.28 -4.66
CA ASP A 334 12.05 -23.23 -3.46
C ASP A 334 11.50 -22.33 -2.34
N GLN A 335 10.70 -21.32 -2.70
CA GLN A 335 10.01 -20.40 -1.77
C GLN A 335 8.49 -20.62 -1.76
N CYS A 336 8.02 -21.72 -2.36
CA CYS A 336 6.60 -22.07 -2.41
C CYS A 336 6.16 -22.74 -1.11
N ALA A 337 5.31 -22.05 -0.36
CA ALA A 337 4.70 -22.57 0.87
C ALA A 337 3.22 -22.18 0.94
N PRO A 338 2.35 -22.77 0.09
CA PRO A 338 0.93 -22.48 0.12
C PRO A 338 0.34 -22.85 1.50
N PRO A 339 -0.62 -22.06 2.00
CA PRO A 339 -1.38 -22.44 3.19
C PRO A 339 -1.99 -23.84 3.02
N ALA A 340 -2.04 -24.61 4.11
CA ALA A 340 -2.49 -26.00 4.05
C ALA A 340 -3.96 -26.16 3.59
N ASP A 341 -4.75 -25.10 3.75
CA ASP A 341 -6.15 -24.96 3.39
C ASP A 341 -6.36 -24.14 2.11
N PHE A 342 -5.31 -23.93 1.32
CA PHE A 342 -5.38 -23.21 0.04
C PHE A 342 -5.32 -24.15 -1.19
N PRO A 343 -6.23 -23.98 -2.18
CA PRO A 343 -7.49 -23.25 -2.05
C PRO A 343 -8.44 -23.99 -1.09
N PRO A 344 -9.49 -23.33 -0.57
CA PRO A 344 -10.43 -23.97 0.34
C PRO A 344 -11.01 -25.27 -0.22
N ASP A 345 -11.25 -26.26 0.63
CA ASP A 345 -11.83 -27.54 0.24
C ASP A 345 -13.07 -27.37 -0.65
N GLY A 346 -13.09 -28.06 -1.80
CA GLY A 346 -14.18 -28.02 -2.78
C GLY A 346 -14.15 -26.81 -3.72
N PHE A 347 -13.27 -25.82 -3.51
CA PHE A 347 -13.19 -24.62 -4.37
C PHE A 347 -12.94 -24.98 -5.84
N CYS A 348 -11.99 -25.88 -6.12
CA CYS A 348 -11.67 -26.26 -7.50
C CYS A 348 -12.73 -27.15 -8.15
N ASP A 349 -13.40 -27.99 -7.37
CA ASP A 349 -14.54 -28.77 -7.87
C ASP A 349 -15.70 -27.83 -8.27
N ASP A 350 -15.96 -26.80 -7.46
CA ASP A 350 -16.96 -25.78 -7.73
C ASP A 350 -16.57 -24.92 -8.95
N ALA A 351 -15.29 -24.56 -9.08
CA ALA A 351 -14.76 -23.80 -10.21
C ALA A 351 -14.95 -24.56 -11.53
N ASP A 352 -14.56 -25.83 -11.57
CA ASP A 352 -14.74 -26.70 -12.75
C ASP A 352 -16.22 -26.89 -13.11
N ALA A 353 -17.11 -26.91 -12.11
CA ALA A 353 -18.55 -27.03 -12.33
C ALA A 353 -19.21 -25.74 -12.87
N SER A 354 -18.52 -24.59 -12.78
CA SER A 354 -19.03 -23.27 -13.16
C SER A 354 -18.64 -22.82 -14.59
N GLN A 355 -17.67 -23.50 -15.22
CA GLN A 355 -17.20 -23.22 -16.59
C GLN A 355 -18.09 -23.87 -17.67
#